data_AF-A0A7I0JQA5-F1
#
_entry.id   AF-A0A7I0JQA5-F1
#
_cell.length_a   1.000
_cell.length_b   1.000
_cell.length_c   1.000
_cell.angle_alpha   90.00
_cell.angle_beta   90.00
_cell.angle_gamma   90.00
#
_symmetry.space_group_name_H-M   'P 1'
#
loop_
_entity.id
_entity.type
_entity.pdbx_description
1 polymer ?
#
loop_
_entity_poly.entity_id
_entity_poly.type
_entity_poly.pdbx_seq_one_letter_code
_entity_poly.pdbx_strand_id
1 'polypeptide(L)'
;IFMPDKMVLDFTGSSRLRRGNINAVQAMVHSSVFYSIKILMDPTLPPNSGVMRPVTILIPEGSFLDAKMPAAVCAANTETTQRLADTVLKAFSQFAPDRIAAAS
;
A
#
# COMPACT_ATOMS: atom_id res chain seq x y z
N ILE A 1 7.14 5.10 17.26
CA ILE A 1 6.82 4.23 18.42
C ILE A 1 6.92 2.80 17.93
N PHE A 2 7.95 2.06 18.35
CA PHE A 2 8.09 0.64 18.02
C PHE A 2 7.25 -0.15 19.04
N MET A 3 6.20 -0.83 18.57
CA MET A 3 5.49 -1.84 19.35
C MET A 3 5.83 -3.19 18.75
N PRO A 4 6.27 -4.19 19.54
CA PRO A 4 6.34 -5.55 19.05
C PRO A 4 4.96 -5.94 18.50
N ASP A 5 4.93 -6.61 17.36
CA ASP A 5 3.73 -7.08 16.64
C ASP A 5 2.89 -6.04 15.90
N LYS A 6 3.38 -4.81 15.71
CA LYS A 6 2.70 -3.81 14.84
C LYS A 6 3.61 -3.30 13.74
N MET A 7 3.03 -3.09 12.57
CA MET A 7 3.71 -2.53 11.41
C MET A 7 3.02 -1.22 10.99
N VAL A 8 3.82 -0.19 10.73
CA VAL A 8 3.34 1.09 10.22
C VAL A 8 3.88 1.29 8.80
N LEU A 9 2.98 1.41 7.83
CA LEU A 9 3.32 1.87 6.49
C LEU A 9 3.01 3.38 6.42
N ASP A 10 4.08 4.18 6.41
CA ASP A 10 3.99 5.62 6.40
C ASP A 10 4.20 6.18 4.99
N PHE A 11 3.14 6.71 4.38
CA PHE A 11 3.20 7.34 3.08
C PHE A 11 3.41 8.87 3.17
N THR A 12 3.79 9.39 4.34
CA THR A 12 4.21 10.79 4.52
C THR A 12 5.30 11.17 3.51
N GLY A 13 5.17 12.36 2.92
CA GLY A 13 6.01 12.80 1.80
C GLY A 13 5.46 12.42 0.41
N SER A 14 4.37 11.65 0.34
CA SER A 14 3.63 11.45 -0.90
C SER A 14 3.20 12.77 -1.52
N SER A 15 3.28 12.85 -2.84
CA SER A 15 2.97 14.07 -3.57
C SER A 15 1.51 14.50 -3.41
N ARG A 16 1.23 15.81 -3.59
CA ARG A 16 -0.12 16.35 -3.65
C ARG A 16 -0.93 15.71 -4.79
N LEU A 17 -2.26 15.79 -4.67
CA LEU A 17 -3.23 15.43 -5.71
C LEU A 17 -2.80 15.92 -7.09
N ARG A 18 -3.00 15.09 -8.11
CA ARG A 18 -2.61 15.35 -9.50
C ARG A 18 -3.84 15.72 -10.33
N ARG A 19 -3.62 16.54 -11.38
CA ARG A 19 -4.66 16.90 -12.35
C ARG A 19 -5.13 15.72 -13.21
N GLY A 20 -4.28 14.69 -13.36
CA GLY A 20 -4.57 13.49 -14.16
C GLY A 20 -5.37 12.42 -13.40
N ASN A 21 -5.45 11.21 -13.95
CA ASN A 21 -6.27 10.11 -13.45
C ASN A 21 -5.52 9.06 -12.60
N ILE A 22 -4.27 9.35 -12.21
CA ILE A 22 -3.44 8.46 -11.38
C ILE A 22 -3.72 8.58 -9.87
N ASN A 23 -4.71 9.36 -9.46
CA ASN A 23 -5.00 9.56 -8.03
C ASN A 23 -5.75 8.35 -7.47
N ALA A 24 -5.30 7.83 -6.33
CA ALA A 24 -5.92 6.72 -5.62
C ALA A 24 -6.82 7.22 -4.49
N VAL A 25 -7.99 6.60 -4.33
CA VAL A 25 -8.75 6.69 -3.08
C VAL A 25 -8.08 5.82 -2.02
N GLN A 26 -8.29 6.12 -0.74
CA GLN A 26 -7.65 5.36 0.35
C GLN A 26 -7.92 3.85 0.27
N ALA A 27 -9.13 3.43 -0.15
CA ALA A 27 -9.45 2.01 -0.32
C ALA A 27 -8.51 1.28 -1.29
N MET A 28 -8.05 1.95 -2.36
CA MET A 28 -7.07 1.37 -3.30
C MET A 28 -5.71 1.20 -2.64
N VAL A 29 -5.29 2.15 -1.81
CA VAL A 29 -4.04 2.06 -1.04
C VAL A 29 -4.09 0.89 -0.06
N HIS A 30 -5.18 0.77 0.70
CA HIS A 30 -5.40 -0.35 1.61
C HIS A 30 -5.41 -1.70 0.87
N SER A 31 -6.02 -1.77 -0.31
CA SER A 31 -6.04 -2.97 -1.14
C SER A 31 -4.63 -3.37 -1.61
N SER A 32 -3.84 -2.42 -2.11
CA SER A 32 -2.45 -2.67 -2.51
C SER A 32 -1.58 -3.14 -1.35
N VAL A 33 -1.75 -2.56 -0.17
CA VAL A 33 -1.02 -2.99 1.04
C VAL A 33 -1.45 -4.40 1.46
N PHE A 34 -2.75 -4.68 1.47
CA PHE A 34 -3.27 -6.02 1.78
C PHE A 34 -2.71 -7.08 0.83
N TYR A 35 -2.75 -6.82 -0.47
CA TYR A 35 -2.16 -7.68 -1.50
C TYR A 35 -0.68 -7.94 -1.22
N SER A 36 0.09 -6.87 -1.01
CA SER A 36 1.54 -6.96 -0.79
C SER A 36 1.86 -7.80 0.45
N ILE A 37 1.16 -7.57 1.56
CA ILE A 37 1.35 -8.34 2.79
C ILE A 37 0.94 -9.80 2.59
N LYS A 38 -0.16 -10.06 1.88
CA LYS A 38 -0.64 -11.43 1.69
C LYS A 38 0.35 -12.29 0.90
N ILE A 39 1.09 -11.70 -0.04
CA ILE A 39 2.16 -12.40 -0.80
C ILE A 39 3.34 -12.78 0.10
N LEU A 40 3.63 -11.97 1.13
CA LEU A 40 4.73 -12.19 2.07
C LEU A 40 4.37 -13.19 3.17
N MET A 41 3.08 -13.43 3.38
CA MET A 41 2.57 -14.31 4.42
C MET A 41 2.45 -15.75 3.93
N ASP A 42 2.33 -16.66 4.90
CA ASP A 42 2.05 -18.07 4.64
C ASP A 42 0.83 -18.20 3.68
N PRO A 43 0.99 -18.86 2.52
CA PRO A 43 -0.07 -19.00 1.53
C PRO A 43 -1.30 -19.72 2.09
N THR A 44 -1.15 -20.54 3.13
CA THR A 44 -2.24 -21.29 3.77
C THR A 44 -3.16 -20.40 4.62
N LEU A 45 -2.72 -19.20 5.03
CA LEU A 45 -3.55 -18.28 5.82
C LEU A 45 -4.69 -17.69 4.97
N PRO A 46 -5.93 -17.62 5.50
CA PRO A 46 -7.07 -17.10 4.75
C PRO A 46 -6.92 -15.59 4.46
N PRO A 47 -7.31 -15.11 3.27
CA PRO A 47 -7.25 -13.70 2.91
C PRO A 47 -8.44 -12.95 3.52
N ASN A 48 -8.32 -12.53 4.78
CA ASN A 48 -9.35 -11.75 5.47
C ASN A 48 -8.76 -10.54 6.20
N SER A 49 -9.62 -9.68 6.73
CA SER A 49 -9.24 -8.44 7.42
C SER A 49 -8.34 -8.65 8.65
N GLY A 50 -8.28 -9.88 9.20
CA GLY A 50 -7.34 -10.25 10.27
C GLY A 50 -5.88 -10.02 9.88
N VAL A 51 -5.53 -10.18 8.59
CA VAL A 51 -4.18 -9.90 8.06
C VAL A 51 -3.78 -8.43 8.24
N MET A 52 -4.77 -7.52 8.23
CA MET A 52 -4.54 -6.08 8.38
C MET A 52 -4.62 -5.60 9.84
N ARG A 53 -5.03 -6.46 10.78
CA ARG A 53 -5.16 -6.08 12.21
C ARG A 53 -3.87 -5.46 12.81
N PRO A 54 -2.66 -5.98 12.54
CA PRO A 54 -1.43 -5.38 13.07
C PRO A 54 -0.89 -4.22 12.21
N VAL A 55 -1.59 -3.82 11.15
CA VAL A 55 -1.10 -2.90 10.13
C VAL A 55 -1.76 -1.53 10.29
N THR A 56 -0.96 -0.50 10.48
CA THR A 56 -1.39 0.90 10.42
C THR A 56 -0.89 1.51 9.11
N ILE A 57 -1.77 2.15 8.35
CA ILE A 57 -1.42 2.85 7.12
C ILE A 57 -1.62 4.35 7.36
N LEU A 58 -0.56 5.15 7.18
CA LEU A 58 -0.63 6.60 7.28
C LEU A 58 -0.65 7.19 5.87
N ILE A 59 -1.77 7.76 5.49
CA ILE A 59 -1.96 8.42 4.19
C ILE A 59 -2.06 9.93 4.44
N PRO A 60 -1.18 10.75 3.85
CA PRO A 60 -1.25 12.19 4.02
C PRO A 60 -2.51 12.76 3.37
N GLU A 61 -3.25 13.59 4.11
CA GLU A 61 -4.43 14.27 3.59
C GLU A 61 -4.09 15.14 2.38
N GLY A 62 -4.92 15.07 1.33
CA GLY A 62 -4.74 15.83 0.09
C GLY A 62 -3.57 15.36 -0.79
N SER A 63 -2.92 14.24 -0.44
CA SER A 63 -1.98 13.56 -1.33
C SER A 63 -2.72 12.91 -2.51
N PHE A 64 -1.96 12.50 -3.54
CA PHE A 64 -2.51 11.72 -4.64
C PHE A 64 -3.02 10.33 -4.23
N LEU A 65 -2.77 9.92 -2.97
CA LEU A 65 -3.25 8.69 -2.35
C LEU A 65 -4.51 8.91 -1.47
N ASP A 66 -4.94 10.16 -1.29
CA ASP A 66 -6.15 10.59 -0.58
C ASP A 66 -7.12 11.30 -1.55
N ALA A 67 -7.38 10.67 -2.70
CA ALA A 67 -8.28 11.24 -3.69
C ALA A 67 -9.72 11.30 -3.16
N LYS A 68 -10.38 12.45 -3.33
CA LYS A 68 -11.79 12.68 -3.01
C LYS A 68 -12.52 13.12 -4.29
N MET A 69 -13.83 12.88 -4.37
CA MET A 69 -14.65 13.42 -5.47
C MET A 69 -14.41 14.95 -5.56
N PRO A 70 -14.22 15.54 -6.77
CA PRO A 70 -14.39 14.98 -8.12
C PRO A 70 -13.08 14.54 -8.82
N ALA A 71 -12.02 14.20 -8.08
CA ALA A 71 -10.76 13.80 -8.68
C ALA A 71 -10.88 12.54 -9.57
N ALA A 72 -10.15 12.50 -10.69
CA ALA A 72 -10.10 11.34 -11.56
C ALA A 72 -9.20 10.23 -10.96
N VAL A 73 -9.70 9.00 -10.98
CA VAL A 73 -9.07 7.84 -10.31
C VAL A 73 -8.90 6.59 -11.20
N CYS A 74 -9.19 6.69 -12.49
CA CYS A 74 -9.25 5.51 -13.38
C CYS A 74 -7.93 4.73 -13.44
N ALA A 75 -6.82 5.42 -13.72
CA ALA A 75 -5.48 4.82 -13.81
C ALA A 75 -4.93 4.40 -12.44
N ALA A 76 -5.55 4.81 -11.34
CA ALA A 76 -5.11 4.33 -10.06
C ALA A 76 -5.40 2.84 -9.83
N ASN A 77 -6.40 2.27 -10.51
CA ASN A 77 -6.73 0.84 -10.43
C ASN A 77 -5.62 -0.07 -10.95
N THR A 78 -4.79 0.45 -11.85
CA THR A 78 -3.76 -0.30 -12.57
C THR A 78 -2.38 0.25 -12.22
N GLU A 79 -2.05 1.47 -12.61
CA GLU A 79 -0.70 2.01 -12.50
C GLU A 79 -0.31 2.35 -11.05
N THR A 80 -1.19 3.04 -10.33
CA THR A 80 -0.88 3.49 -8.96
C THR A 80 -0.89 2.34 -7.96
N THR A 81 -1.87 1.45 -8.04
CA THR A 81 -1.94 0.26 -7.18
C THR A 81 -0.77 -0.71 -7.40
N GLN A 82 -0.34 -0.90 -8.65
CA GLN A 82 0.85 -1.68 -8.99
C GLN A 82 2.10 -1.03 -8.38
N ARG A 83 2.27 0.28 -8.58
CA ARG A 83 3.42 1.00 -8.00
C ARG A 83 3.43 1.00 -6.48
N LEU A 84 2.26 1.08 -5.84
CA LEU A 84 2.15 0.94 -4.40
C LEU A 84 2.59 -0.45 -3.95
N ALA A 85 2.16 -1.51 -4.64
CA ALA A 85 2.57 -2.87 -4.32
C ALA A 85 4.10 -3.04 -4.44
N ASP A 86 4.70 -2.59 -5.55
CA ASP A 86 6.15 -2.65 -5.76
C ASP A 86 6.91 -1.87 -4.68
N THR A 87 6.41 -0.68 -4.30
CA THR A 87 7.01 0.15 -3.25
C THR A 87 7.03 -0.59 -1.91
N VAL A 88 5.91 -1.23 -1.55
CA VAL A 88 5.79 -2.00 -0.31
C VAL A 88 6.71 -3.22 -0.36
N LEU A 89 6.65 -4.03 -1.40
CA LEU A 89 7.50 -5.22 -1.56
C LEU A 89 9.00 -4.87 -1.54
N LYS A 90 9.39 -3.76 -2.17
CA LYS A 90 10.77 -3.24 -2.12
C LYS A 90 11.18 -2.74 -0.74
N ALA A 91 10.26 -2.20 0.05
CA ALA A 91 10.55 -1.86 1.44
C ALA A 91 10.83 -3.12 2.26
N PHE A 92 10.03 -4.17 2.07
CA PHE A 92 10.24 -5.43 2.76
C PHE A 92 11.50 -6.20 2.30
N SER A 93 11.90 -6.10 1.02
CA SER A 93 13.08 -6.80 0.52
C SER A 93 14.37 -6.39 1.23
N GLN A 94 14.39 -5.22 1.86
CA GLN A 94 15.51 -4.74 2.68
C GLN A 94 15.63 -5.48 4.02
N PHE A 95 14.56 -6.10 4.51
CA PHE A 95 14.51 -6.76 5.82
C PHE A 95 14.25 -8.28 5.75
N ALA A 96 13.68 -8.77 4.65
CA ALA A 96 13.41 -10.19 4.42
C ALA A 96 13.73 -10.59 2.96
N PRO A 97 14.98 -10.42 2.50
CA PRO A 97 15.35 -10.63 1.09
C PRO A 97 15.03 -12.04 0.58
N ASP A 98 15.19 -13.06 1.42
CA ASP A 98 14.95 -14.46 1.05
C ASP A 98 13.47 -14.84 0.93
N ARG A 99 12.55 -13.93 1.28
CA ARG A 99 11.10 -14.15 1.24
C ARG A 99 10.42 -13.38 0.11
N ILE A 100 11.17 -12.65 -0.70
CA ILE A 100 10.62 -11.64 -1.61
C ILE A 100 11.15 -11.86 -3.01
N ALA A 101 10.24 -12.25 -3.92
CA ALA A 101 10.52 -12.16 -5.35
C ALA A 101 10.79 -10.70 -5.72
N ALA A 102 11.76 -10.45 -6.60
CA ALA A 102 12.14 -9.09 -7.00
C ALA A 102 10.91 -8.24 -7.38
N ALA A 103 10.85 -7.01 -6.86
CA ALA A 103 9.83 -6.04 -7.24
C ALA A 103 10.03 -5.59 -8.70
N SER A 104 8.94 -5.21 -9.39
CA SER A 104 8.98 -4.80 -10.81
C SER A 104 9.61 -3.42 -11.04
#